data_AF-A0A1C4TPU8-F1
#
_entry.id   AF-A0A1C4TPU8-F1
#
_cell.length_a   1.000
_cell.length_b   1.000
_cell.length_c   1.000
_cell.angle_alpha   90.00
_cell.angle_beta   90.00
_cell.angle_gamma   90.00
#
_symmetry.space_group_name_H-M   'P 1'
#
loop_
_entity.id
_entity.type
_entity.pdbx_description
1 polymer ?
#
loop_
_entity_poly.entity_id
_entity_poly.type
_entity_poly.pdbx_seq_one_letter_code
_entity_poly.pdbx_strand_id
1 'polypeptide(L)'
;MPEGTVTVAGLRAGSVPADTEPEKAGTPGGPVPSGACSDTHREIAFHGERSGRAPLTWGQRAIWHAIRRTAPNDHYFNIGRVLPLADRGRPVTVPEALGALARLTERHESLRTRLLLPPLDGEPAQSLADAGTLSVTMTRAAGLPEAAAEAEALLGRLSATRFDYAAEWPVR
;
A
#
# COMPACT_ATOMS: atom_id res chain seq x y z
N MET A 1 -44.39 9.99 -32.17
CA MET A 1 -43.49 9.24 -33.08
C MET A 1 -42.36 8.67 -32.23
N PRO A 2 -42.11 7.36 -32.25
CA PRO A 2 -42.79 6.45 -31.32
C PRO A 2 -41.88 5.86 -30.23
N GLU A 3 -42.53 5.50 -29.12
CA GLU A 3 -42.03 4.63 -28.06
C GLU A 3 -41.89 3.19 -28.58
N GLY A 4 -40.74 2.58 -28.35
CA GLY A 4 -40.44 1.20 -28.73
C GLY A 4 -40.65 0.25 -27.56
N THR A 5 -41.72 -0.55 -27.66
CA THR A 5 -41.95 -1.75 -26.85
C THR A 5 -41.04 -2.88 -27.32
N VAL A 6 -40.34 -3.57 -26.41
CA VAL A 6 -39.83 -4.93 -26.66
C VAL A 6 -40.16 -5.85 -25.50
N THR A 7 -41.06 -6.78 -25.83
CA THR A 7 -41.50 -7.97 -25.11
C THR A 7 -40.37 -9.00 -25.02
N VAL A 8 -40.16 -9.63 -23.86
CA VAL A 8 -39.37 -10.88 -23.77
C VAL A 8 -40.32 -12.02 -23.42
N ALA A 9 -40.53 -12.89 -24.41
CA ALA A 9 -41.25 -14.14 -24.29
C ALA A 9 -40.40 -15.17 -23.55
N GLY A 10 -41.02 -15.89 -22.61
CA GLY A 10 -40.42 -17.05 -21.96
C GLY A 10 -40.36 -18.26 -22.88
N LEU A 11 -39.47 -19.20 -22.56
CA LEU A 11 -39.56 -20.56 -23.06
C LEU A 11 -39.26 -21.54 -21.91
N ARG A 12 -40.24 -22.39 -21.62
CA ARG A 12 -40.11 -23.62 -20.85
C ARG A 12 -39.76 -24.77 -21.80
N ALA A 13 -38.88 -25.67 -21.37
CA ALA A 13 -38.80 -27.07 -21.76
C ALA A 13 -38.40 -27.82 -20.47
N GLY A 14 -39.01 -28.93 -20.03
CA GLY A 14 -39.42 -30.13 -20.74
C GLY A 14 -38.54 -31.28 -20.24
N SER A 15 -39.04 -32.08 -19.29
CA SER A 15 -38.45 -33.31 -18.72
C SER A 15 -38.73 -34.53 -19.63
N VAL A 16 -38.12 -35.73 -19.62
CA VAL A 16 -37.50 -36.67 -18.64
C VAL A 16 -36.69 -37.76 -19.46
N PRO A 17 -36.20 -38.93 -18.93
CA PRO A 17 -34.84 -39.29 -18.45
C PRO A 17 -34.08 -40.37 -19.28
N ALA A 18 -32.85 -40.72 -18.87
CA ALA A 18 -32.45 -42.10 -18.48
C ALA A 18 -30.95 -42.19 -18.11
N ASP A 19 -30.71 -42.60 -16.87
CA ASP A 19 -29.62 -43.41 -16.31
C ASP A 19 -28.22 -43.41 -16.95
N THR A 20 -27.25 -42.87 -16.21
CA THR A 20 -25.91 -43.46 -16.07
C THR A 20 -25.29 -43.02 -14.75
N GLU A 21 -25.24 -43.92 -13.75
CA GLU A 21 -24.19 -43.91 -12.71
C GLU A 21 -22.89 -44.42 -13.34
N PRO A 22 -21.68 -44.00 -12.91
CA PRO A 22 -21.30 -44.00 -11.49
C PRO A 22 -20.32 -42.89 -11.06
N GLU A 23 -19.90 -43.01 -9.80
CA GLU A 23 -18.56 -42.72 -9.28
C GLU A 23 -18.48 -41.63 -8.20
N LYS A 24 -17.88 -42.06 -7.08
CA LYS A 24 -17.86 -41.39 -5.79
C LYS A 24 -17.20 -40.03 -5.87
N ALA A 25 -17.85 -39.07 -5.20
CA ALA A 25 -17.39 -37.73 -4.92
C ALA A 25 -15.94 -37.71 -4.39
N GLY A 26 -15.02 -37.30 -5.26
CA GLY A 26 -13.74 -36.73 -4.86
C GLY A 26 -13.98 -35.32 -4.32
N THR A 27 -13.44 -35.06 -3.14
CA THR A 27 -13.49 -33.79 -2.41
C THR A 27 -13.19 -32.59 -3.31
N PRO A 28 -13.96 -31.49 -3.24
CA PRO A 28 -13.67 -30.28 -4.00
C PRO A 28 -12.27 -29.78 -3.65
N GLY A 29 -11.52 -29.41 -4.70
CA GLY A 29 -10.16 -28.90 -4.60
C GLY A 29 -10.02 -27.93 -3.44
N GLY A 30 -9.12 -28.26 -2.52
CA GLY A 30 -8.73 -27.35 -1.46
C GLY A 30 -8.31 -26.01 -2.06
N PRO A 31 -8.44 -24.90 -1.30
CA PRO A 31 -8.06 -23.59 -1.78
C PRO A 31 -6.67 -23.67 -2.39
N VAL A 32 -6.56 -23.29 -3.66
CA VAL A 32 -5.27 -22.99 -4.28
C VAL A 32 -4.60 -22.01 -3.31
N PRO A 33 -3.44 -22.34 -2.73
CA PRO A 33 -2.76 -21.37 -1.89
C PRO A 33 -2.49 -20.16 -2.77
N SER A 34 -3.22 -19.08 -2.52
CA SER A 34 -2.87 -17.75 -3.00
C SER A 34 -1.39 -17.61 -2.70
N GLY A 35 -0.57 -17.56 -3.76
CA GLY A 35 0.88 -17.62 -3.64
C GLY A 35 1.29 -16.66 -2.53
N ALA A 36 1.91 -17.19 -1.48
CA ALA A 36 2.34 -16.37 -0.37
C ALA A 36 3.19 -15.24 -0.96
N CYS A 37 2.73 -13.99 -0.85
CA CYS A 37 3.51 -12.84 -1.25
C CYS A 37 4.86 -12.97 -0.53
N SER A 38 5.90 -13.34 -1.26
CA SER A 38 7.25 -13.45 -0.72
C SER A 38 7.83 -12.04 -0.72
N ASP A 39 7.24 -11.20 0.11
CA ASP A 39 7.71 -9.85 0.36
C ASP A 39 9.06 -9.98 1.08
N THR A 40 10.06 -9.32 0.52
CA THR A 40 11.40 -9.25 1.10
C THR A 40 11.69 -7.81 1.49
N HIS A 41 12.50 -7.61 2.53
CA HIS A 41 12.87 -6.27 2.97
C HIS A 41 14.30 -5.92 2.56
N ARG A 42 14.51 -4.64 2.28
CA ARG A 42 15.82 -4.01 2.09
C ARG A 42 15.91 -2.79 2.96
N GLU A 43 17.08 -2.58 3.53
CA GLU A 43 17.38 -1.39 4.30
C GLU A 43 18.21 -0.43 3.47
N ILE A 44 17.85 0.85 3.48
CA ILE A 44 18.64 1.92 2.88
C ILE A 44 18.97 2.95 3.95
N ALA A 45 20.25 3.27 4.08
CA ALA A 45 20.68 4.38 4.92
C ALA A 45 20.42 5.71 4.20
N PHE A 46 20.16 6.75 4.97
CA PHE A 46 20.09 8.13 4.48
C PHE A 46 20.84 9.07 5.42
N HIS A 47 21.40 10.15 4.86
CA HIS A 47 22.05 11.23 5.61
C HIS A 47 21.57 12.60 5.12
N GLY A 48 20.89 13.34 6.00
CA GLY A 48 20.47 14.72 5.79
C GLY A 48 21.39 15.73 6.48
N GLU A 49 21.30 16.99 6.06
CA GLU A 49 22.17 18.07 6.54
C GLU A 49 21.77 18.63 7.92
N ARG A 50 20.52 18.39 8.32
CA ARG A 50 19.89 19.02 9.49
C ARG A 50 19.13 17.99 10.33
N SER A 51 19.20 18.20 11.63
CA SER A 51 18.38 17.58 12.67
C SER A 51 17.80 18.66 13.59
N GLY A 52 16.75 18.33 14.33
CA GLY A 52 16.17 19.28 15.27
C GLY A 52 14.77 18.93 15.73
N ARG A 53 14.26 19.76 16.65
CA ARG A 53 12.90 19.66 17.17
C ARG A 53 12.19 20.98 16.98
N ALA A 54 10.92 20.92 16.61
CA ALA A 54 10.09 22.11 16.44
C ALA A 54 8.63 21.80 16.78
N PRO A 55 7.82 22.78 17.19
CA PRO A 55 6.37 22.59 17.26
C PRO A 55 5.81 22.12 15.91
N LEU A 56 4.69 21.40 15.92
CA LEU A 56 3.97 21.11 14.68
C LEU A 56 3.57 22.42 13.96
N THR A 57 3.67 22.42 12.64
CA THR A 57 3.08 23.47 11.80
C THR A 57 1.55 23.48 11.93
N TRP A 58 0.89 24.56 11.53
CA TRP A 58 -0.57 24.66 11.62
C TRP A 58 -1.30 23.53 10.87
N GLY A 59 -0.83 23.19 9.66
CA GLY A 59 -1.39 22.08 8.86
C GLY A 59 -1.16 20.72 9.53
N GLN A 60 0.04 20.46 10.05
CA GLN A 60 0.32 19.22 10.78
C GLN A 60 -0.55 19.08 12.03
N ARG A 61 -0.79 20.16 12.80
CA ARG A 61 -1.70 20.11 13.96
C ARG A 61 -3.14 19.79 13.55
N ALA A 62 -3.63 20.38 12.47
CA ALA A 62 -4.98 20.10 11.97
C ALA A 62 -5.15 18.61 11.60
N ILE A 63 -4.19 18.04 10.87
CA ILE A 63 -4.18 16.61 10.51
C ILE A 63 -4.00 15.74 11.75
N TRP A 64 -3.12 16.11 12.69
CA TRP A 64 -2.93 15.38 13.94
C TRP A 64 -4.23 15.27 14.76
N HIS A 65 -4.97 16.37 14.89
CA HIS A 65 -6.27 16.34 15.54
C HIS A 65 -7.27 15.42 14.82
N ALA A 66 -7.22 15.35 13.49
CA ALA A 66 -8.05 14.43 12.73
C ALA A 66 -7.65 12.96 13.00
N ILE A 67 -6.35 12.65 12.94
CA ILE A 67 -5.78 11.33 13.29
C ILE A 67 -6.25 10.88 14.68
N ARG A 68 -6.14 11.75 15.69
CA ARG A 68 -6.57 11.42 17.07
C ARG A 68 -8.05 11.06 17.17
N ARG A 69 -8.91 11.67 16.36
CA ARG A 69 -10.36 11.38 16.34
C ARG A 69 -10.71 10.11 15.58
N THR A 70 -9.88 9.70 14.62
CA THR A 70 -10.13 8.54 13.76
C THR A 70 -9.40 7.28 14.20
N ALA A 71 -8.46 7.40 15.14
CA ALA A 71 -7.69 6.27 15.65
C ALA A 71 -8.62 5.15 16.18
N PRO A 72 -8.33 3.86 15.91
CA PRO A 72 -7.12 3.35 15.23
C PRO A 72 -7.22 3.30 13.68
N ASN A 73 -8.31 3.80 13.09
CA ASN A 73 -8.56 3.76 11.64
C ASN A 73 -7.91 4.94 10.90
N ASP A 74 -6.88 5.55 11.46
CA ASP A 74 -6.17 6.68 10.88
C ASP A 74 -5.33 6.34 9.63
N HIS A 75 -5.26 5.06 9.23
CA HIS A 75 -4.68 4.62 7.96
C HIS A 75 -5.35 5.26 6.73
N TYR A 76 -6.59 5.77 6.85
CA TYR A 76 -7.25 6.53 5.78
C TYR A 76 -6.52 7.82 5.39
N PHE A 77 -5.60 8.33 6.23
CA PHE A 77 -4.75 9.48 5.88
C PHE A 77 -3.50 9.09 5.08
N ASN A 78 -3.25 7.80 4.87
CA ASN A 78 -2.15 7.36 4.02
C ASN A 78 -2.41 7.73 2.56
N ILE A 79 -1.41 8.31 1.91
CA ILE A 79 -1.46 8.64 0.49
C ILE A 79 -0.50 7.71 -0.23
N GLY A 80 -1.03 6.89 -1.13
CA GLY A 80 -0.27 5.93 -1.92
C GLY A 80 -0.37 6.20 -3.42
N ARG A 81 0.68 5.85 -4.17
CA ARG A 81 0.67 5.90 -5.64
C ARG A 81 1.64 4.87 -6.24
N VAL A 82 1.19 4.15 -7.27
CA VAL A 82 2.06 3.34 -8.13
C VAL A 82 2.68 4.23 -9.21
N LEU A 83 4.00 4.10 -9.42
CA LEU A 83 4.75 4.80 -10.45
C LEU A 83 5.37 3.80 -11.42
N PRO A 84 4.74 3.51 -12.58
CA PRO A 84 5.31 2.60 -13.55
C PRO A 84 6.57 3.20 -14.18
N LEU A 85 7.68 2.45 -14.12
CA LEU A 85 8.97 2.84 -14.68
C LEU A 85 9.28 2.17 -16.02
N ALA A 86 8.71 0.99 -16.28
CA ALA A 86 9.01 0.15 -17.45
C ALA A 86 8.76 0.90 -18.78
N ASP A 87 7.76 1.76 -18.83
CA ASP A 87 7.37 2.48 -20.06
C ASP A 87 8.11 3.81 -20.25
N ARG A 88 9.03 4.16 -19.33
CA ARG A 88 9.63 5.50 -19.24
C ARG A 88 11.11 5.56 -19.62
N GLY A 89 11.64 4.50 -20.25
CA GLY A 89 12.98 4.49 -20.83
C GLY A 89 13.82 3.30 -20.38
N ARG A 90 15.05 3.58 -19.93
CA ARG A 90 16.01 2.54 -19.56
C ARG A 90 15.51 1.72 -18.35
N PRO A 91 15.66 0.38 -18.36
CA PRO A 91 15.41 -0.44 -17.18
C PRO A 91 16.16 0.10 -15.95
N VAL A 92 15.46 0.18 -14.82
CA VAL A 92 16.03 0.61 -13.55
C VAL A 92 16.37 -0.63 -12.74
N THR A 93 17.63 -0.72 -12.30
CA THR A 93 18.06 -1.79 -11.41
C THR A 93 17.61 -1.53 -9.97
N VAL A 94 17.48 -2.59 -9.17
CA VAL A 94 17.13 -2.45 -7.74
C VAL A 94 18.07 -1.49 -7.00
N PRO A 95 19.42 -1.57 -7.13
CA PRO A 95 20.31 -0.61 -6.46
C PRO A 95 20.08 0.84 -6.90
N GLU A 96 19.78 1.10 -8.17
CA GLU A 96 19.48 2.44 -8.66
C GLU A 96 18.17 2.98 -8.07
N ALA A 97 17.13 2.15 -7.97
CA ALA A 97 15.87 2.52 -7.35
C ALA A 97 16.03 2.81 -5.85
N LEU A 98 16.75 1.95 -5.13
CA LEU A 98 17.06 2.14 -3.70
C LEU A 98 17.87 3.42 -3.47
N GLY A 99 18.88 3.69 -4.30
CA GLY A 99 19.64 4.93 -4.24
C GLY A 99 18.80 6.18 -4.52
N ALA A 100 17.82 6.09 -5.42
CA ALA A 100 16.88 7.19 -5.67
C ALA A 100 15.98 7.47 -4.46
N LEU A 101 15.46 6.43 -3.80
CA LEU A 101 14.67 6.55 -2.58
C LEU A 101 15.47 7.17 -1.43
N ALA A 102 16.74 6.76 -1.26
CA ALA A 102 17.64 7.35 -0.28
C ALA A 102 17.78 8.86 -0.54
N ARG A 103 18.12 9.27 -1.78
CA ARG A 103 18.28 10.69 -2.12
C ARG A 103 17.00 11.52 -1.96
N LEU A 104 15.83 10.94 -2.26
CA LEU A 104 14.55 11.61 -1.99
C LEU A 104 14.37 11.86 -0.48
N THR A 105 14.66 10.85 0.34
CA THR A 105 14.56 10.94 1.80
C THR A 105 15.55 11.97 2.36
N GLU A 106 16.79 11.98 1.89
CA GLU A 106 17.82 12.96 2.29
C GLU A 106 17.39 14.40 1.98
N ARG A 107 16.94 14.62 0.73
CA ARG A 107 16.53 15.94 0.22
C ARG A 107 15.31 16.52 0.92
N HIS A 108 14.36 15.68 1.32
CA HIS A 108 13.07 16.12 1.84
C HIS A 108 12.97 15.88 3.35
N GLU A 109 13.17 16.93 4.15
CA GLU A 109 13.11 16.88 5.62
C GLU A 109 11.80 16.27 6.16
N SER A 110 10.68 16.48 5.45
CA SER A 110 9.40 15.90 5.82
C SER A 110 9.41 14.37 5.85
N LEU A 111 10.22 13.70 5.01
CA LEU A 111 10.35 12.24 4.98
C LEU A 111 11.24 11.68 6.09
N ARG A 112 11.97 12.56 6.81
CA ARG A 112 12.84 12.24 7.94
C ARG A 112 12.33 12.80 9.26
N THR A 113 11.07 13.21 9.28
CA THR A 113 10.43 13.83 10.45
C THR A 113 9.48 12.83 11.11
N ARG A 114 9.68 12.59 12.40
CA ARG A 114 8.79 11.79 13.26
C ARG A 114 8.10 12.70 14.28
N LEU A 115 7.08 12.18 14.95
CA LEU A 115 6.40 12.88 16.02
C LEU A 115 7.00 12.54 17.39
N LEU A 116 7.22 13.56 18.19
CA LEU A 116 7.45 13.43 19.63
C LEU A 116 6.10 13.56 20.32
N LEU A 117 5.62 12.45 20.85
CA LEU A 117 4.34 12.38 21.54
C LEU A 117 4.57 12.56 23.04
N PRO A 118 3.97 13.57 23.69
CA PRO A 118 4.10 13.76 25.12
C PRO A 118 3.34 12.67 25.90
N PRO A 119 3.73 12.37 27.16
CA PRO A 119 3.09 11.32 27.96
C PRO A 119 1.61 11.59 28.32
N LEU A 120 1.20 12.87 28.42
CA LEU A 120 -0.13 13.32 28.84
C LEU A 120 -0.54 14.54 28.04
N ASP A 121 -1.69 14.50 27.36
CA ASP A 121 -2.51 15.56 26.71
C ASP A 121 -1.82 16.81 26.10
N GLY A 122 -0.51 16.76 25.90
CA GLY A 122 0.28 17.84 25.34
C GLY A 122 0.22 17.82 23.81
N GLU A 123 0.55 18.97 23.23
CA GLU A 123 0.74 19.08 21.79
C GLU A 123 2.00 18.31 21.37
N PRO A 124 1.93 17.45 20.34
CA PRO A 124 3.11 16.81 19.81
C PRO A 124 4.06 17.83 19.19
N ALA A 125 5.32 17.41 19.05
CA ALA A 125 6.34 18.16 18.33
C ALA A 125 6.89 17.34 17.16
N GLN A 126 7.50 18.01 16.21
CA GLN A 126 8.28 17.43 15.14
C GLN A 126 9.67 17.07 15.66
N SER A 127 10.21 15.92 15.25
CA SER A 127 11.61 15.54 15.42
C SER A 127 12.20 15.17 14.07
N LEU A 128 13.02 16.05 13.53
CA LEU A 128 13.79 15.85 12.31
C LEU A 128 15.08 15.09 12.63
N ALA A 129 15.30 13.96 11.97
CA ALA A 129 16.54 13.19 12.07
C ALA A 129 17.47 13.50 10.90
N ASP A 130 18.75 13.73 11.16
CA ASP A 130 19.80 13.91 10.16
C ASP A 130 20.34 12.58 9.61
N ALA A 131 20.04 11.45 10.23
CA ALA A 131 20.36 10.14 9.69
C ALA A 131 19.35 9.08 10.11
N GLY A 132 19.31 7.99 9.37
CA GLY A 132 18.47 6.85 9.69
C GLY A 132 18.50 5.77 8.60
N THR A 133 17.71 4.74 8.84
CA THR A 133 17.54 3.61 7.92
C THR A 133 16.07 3.49 7.54
N LEU A 134 15.77 3.53 6.25
CA LEU A 134 14.44 3.27 5.71
C LEU A 134 14.33 1.79 5.29
N SER A 135 13.28 1.11 5.75
CA SER A 135 12.93 -0.23 5.31
C SER A 135 12.07 -0.16 4.06
N VAL A 136 12.48 -0.85 2.99
CA VAL A 136 11.81 -0.91 1.70
C VAL A 136 11.30 -2.33 1.48
N THR A 137 10.01 -2.47 1.27
CA THR A 137 9.37 -3.75 0.96
C THR A 137 9.45 -4.03 -0.53
N MET A 138 9.86 -5.25 -0.89
CA MET A 138 10.04 -5.69 -2.26
C MET A 138 9.22 -6.94 -2.54
N THR A 139 8.37 -6.88 -3.55
CA THR A 139 7.63 -8.02 -4.10
C THR A 139 8.21 -8.38 -5.47
N ARG A 140 8.33 -9.68 -5.77
CA ARG A 140 8.76 -10.16 -7.09
C ARG A 140 7.55 -10.44 -7.96
N ALA A 141 7.68 -10.18 -9.26
CA ALA A 141 6.75 -10.60 -10.30
C ALA A 141 7.53 -11.27 -11.43
N ALA A 142 6.93 -12.23 -12.13
CA ALA A 142 7.57 -12.96 -13.22
C ALA A 142 7.58 -12.18 -14.55
N GLY A 143 6.73 -11.15 -14.70
CA GLY A 143 6.67 -10.32 -15.90
C GLY A 143 5.84 -9.04 -15.74
N LEU A 144 5.82 -8.19 -16.79
CA LEU A 144 5.19 -6.87 -16.73
C LEU A 144 3.68 -6.87 -16.42
N PRO A 145 2.83 -7.75 -17.01
CA PRO A 145 1.40 -7.77 -16.69
C PRO A 145 1.12 -8.10 -15.22
N GLU A 146 1.86 -9.06 -14.67
CA GLU A 146 1.77 -9.46 -13.26
C GLU A 146 2.33 -8.35 -12.35
N ALA A 147 3.42 -7.69 -12.75
CA ALA A 147 4.05 -6.62 -11.97
C ALA A 147 3.10 -5.46 -11.66
N ALA A 148 2.21 -5.10 -12.60
CA ALA A 148 1.21 -4.06 -12.36
C ALA A 148 0.20 -4.48 -11.27
N ALA A 149 -0.31 -5.72 -11.34
CA ALA A 149 -1.24 -6.24 -10.34
C ALA A 149 -0.58 -6.39 -8.97
N GLU A 150 0.66 -6.90 -8.91
CA GLU A 150 1.44 -7.01 -7.68
C GLU A 150 1.76 -5.65 -7.06
N ALA A 151 2.06 -4.63 -7.89
CA ALA A 151 2.31 -3.27 -7.40
C ALA A 151 1.07 -2.65 -6.75
N GLU A 152 -0.11 -2.81 -7.37
CA GLU A 152 -1.38 -2.34 -6.79
C GLU A 152 -1.76 -3.12 -5.53
N ALA A 153 -1.56 -4.45 -5.53
CA ALA A 153 -1.79 -5.27 -4.35
C ALA A 153 -0.86 -4.88 -3.18
N LEU A 154 0.43 -4.63 -3.46
CA LEU A 154 1.39 -4.16 -2.47
C LEU A 154 1.00 -2.77 -1.95
N LEU A 155 0.60 -1.85 -2.82
CA LEU A 155 0.10 -0.53 -2.41
C LEU A 155 -1.11 -0.66 -1.47
N GLY A 156 -2.06 -1.54 -1.80
CA GLY A 156 -3.22 -1.83 -0.95
C GLY A 156 -2.81 -2.32 0.44
N ARG A 157 -1.87 -3.28 0.52
CA ARG A 157 -1.37 -3.80 1.80
C ARG A 157 -0.64 -2.74 2.62
N LEU A 158 0.26 -1.98 2.01
CA LEU A 158 1.05 -0.95 2.72
C LEU A 158 0.17 0.20 3.21
N SER A 159 -0.79 0.65 2.39
CA SER A 159 -1.67 1.77 2.72
C SER A 159 -2.77 1.42 3.73
N ALA A 160 -3.13 0.14 3.87
CA ALA A 160 -4.13 -0.33 4.83
C ALA A 160 -3.64 -0.33 6.29
N THR A 161 -2.36 -0.05 6.53
CA THR A 161 -1.78 -0.07 7.88
C THR A 161 -1.39 1.33 8.31
N ARG A 162 -1.80 1.72 9.53
CA ARG A 162 -1.36 3.01 10.09
C ARG A 162 0.15 3.03 10.35
N PHE A 163 0.68 4.23 10.51
CA PHE A 163 2.05 4.45 10.97
C PHE A 163 2.10 4.54 12.49
N ASP A 164 3.15 4.00 13.09
CA ASP A 164 3.64 4.45 14.39
C ASP A 164 4.40 5.78 14.18
N TYR A 165 3.70 6.88 14.44
CA TYR A 165 4.21 8.22 14.17
C TYR A 165 5.49 8.59 14.95
N ALA A 166 5.80 7.88 16.04
CA ALA A 166 6.99 8.14 16.85
C ALA A 166 8.17 7.25 16.43
N ALA A 167 7.89 6.03 15.99
CA ALA A 167 8.92 5.05 15.66
C ALA A 167 9.25 5.00 14.16
N GLU A 168 8.25 5.08 13.29
CA GLU A 168 8.38 4.86 11.84
C GLU A 168 8.61 6.16 11.06
N TRP A 169 9.27 6.03 9.90
CA TRP A 169 9.34 7.12 8.92
C TRP A 169 7.99 7.30 8.23
N PRO A 170 7.61 8.52 7.83
CA PRO A 170 6.34 8.80 7.14
C PRO A 170 6.37 8.40 5.65
N VAL A 171 7.02 7.27 5.32
CA VAL A 171 7.16 6.71 3.98
C VAL A 171 7.45 5.20 4.07
N ARG A 172 6.90 4.41 3.14
CA ARG A 172 7.11 2.97 2.94
C ARG A 172 7.14 2.66 1.44
#